data_AF-A0AAN0NDF4-F1
#
_entry.id   AF-A0AAN0NDF4-F1
#
_cell.length_a   1.000
_cell.length_b   1.000
_cell.length_c   1.000
_cell.angle_alpha   90.00
_cell.angle_beta   90.00
_cell.angle_gamma   90.00
#
_symmetry.space_group_name_H-M   'P 1'
#
loop_
_entity.id
_entity.type
_entity.pdbx_description
1 polymer ?
#
loop_
_entity_poly.entity_id
_entity_poly.type
_entity_poly.pdbx_seq_one_letter_code
_entity_poly.pdbx_strand_id
1 'polypeptide(L)'
;MTQLTVIILTQNEALHIARAILSVRDVADRILVVDSGSTDGTVQIAARHGATVLRHGWVNHAVQFNWALDQIVGTPGWVLRLDADEVITQTLADEIKAGLPEDVDGCYIGRGIKFMGQLVKHGGVFPISTLRLFRNGRGRCEALWMDEHIVVAGATTHLRGQVIDDNRHPLDWWVEKHNGYASREVVDVLNVEFGFLPCAGALPGHGRASVKRWVKRQVYARLPAGLRAGAYFFYRYVLRLGFLDGAQARSFHILQGFWYRYLVDAKLGEVRRYMAANGAAPDKAIRDVLGIDVAPAQPAKKVLVA
;
A
#
# COMPACT_ATOMS: atom_id res chain seq x y z
N MET A 1 18.85 -9.76 23.12
CA MET A 1 17.53 -9.13 22.88
C MET A 1 17.67 -8.26 21.64
N THR A 2 16.77 -8.37 20.67
CA THR A 2 16.83 -7.63 19.41
C THR A 2 16.58 -6.15 19.68
N GLN A 3 17.55 -5.27 19.39
CA GLN A 3 17.30 -3.83 19.41
C GLN A 3 16.42 -3.43 18.23
N LEU A 4 15.29 -2.77 18.49
CA LEU A 4 14.26 -2.47 17.50
C LEU A 4 13.76 -1.03 17.60
N THR A 5 13.85 -0.30 16.48
CA THR A 5 13.10 0.94 16.26
C THR A 5 11.90 0.67 15.37
N VAL A 6 10.70 1.04 15.81
CA VAL A 6 9.49 1.00 14.98
C VAL A 6 9.23 2.40 14.44
N ILE A 7 9.05 2.52 13.13
CA ILE A 7 8.70 3.78 12.46
C ILE A 7 7.26 3.67 11.97
N ILE A 8 6.43 4.64 12.40
CA ILE A 8 5.04 4.77 12.00
C ILE A 8 4.84 6.12 11.32
N LEU A 9 4.40 6.11 10.06
CA LEU A 9 3.99 7.32 9.36
C LEU A 9 2.52 7.61 9.63
N THR A 10 2.15 8.87 9.80
CA THR A 10 0.77 9.22 10.14
C THR A 10 0.32 10.57 9.60
N GLN A 11 -0.98 10.67 9.34
CA GLN A 11 -1.74 11.91 9.14
C GLN A 11 -3.22 11.62 9.44
N ASN A 12 -3.78 12.22 10.48
CA ASN A 12 -5.16 12.04 10.92
C ASN A 12 -5.57 10.57 11.22
N GLU A 13 -4.79 9.90 12.07
CA GLU A 13 -4.96 8.50 12.45
C GLU A 13 -5.33 8.33 13.93
N ALA A 14 -6.07 9.28 14.52
CA ALA A 14 -6.46 9.20 15.94
C ALA A 14 -7.27 7.93 16.26
N LEU A 15 -7.98 7.39 15.27
CA LEU A 15 -8.73 6.13 15.37
C LEU A 15 -7.83 4.90 15.55
N HIS A 16 -6.58 4.97 15.08
CA HIS A 16 -5.74 3.81 14.86
C HIS A 16 -4.39 3.86 15.61
N ILE A 17 -3.78 5.03 15.75
CA ILE A 17 -2.39 5.17 16.20
C ILE A 17 -2.11 4.52 17.57
N ALA A 18 -3.09 4.57 18.50
CA ALA A 18 -2.95 3.93 19.81
C ALA A 18 -2.72 2.42 19.71
N ARG A 19 -3.51 1.71 18.90
CA ARG A 19 -3.40 0.25 18.78
C ARG A 19 -2.12 -0.18 18.05
N ALA A 20 -1.67 0.60 17.07
CA ALA A 20 -0.42 0.34 16.36
C ALA A 20 0.76 0.38 17.35
N ILE A 21 0.85 1.45 18.15
CA ILE A 21 1.88 1.64 19.19
C ILE A 21 1.79 0.53 20.24
N LEU A 22 0.59 0.23 20.74
CA LEU A 22 0.40 -0.82 21.76
C LEU A 22 0.80 -2.21 21.24
N SER A 23 0.58 -2.50 19.95
CA SER A 23 0.92 -3.83 19.39
C SER A 23 2.42 -4.13 19.38
N VAL A 24 3.28 -3.10 19.35
CA VAL A 24 4.74 -3.26 19.32
C VAL A 24 5.43 -2.91 20.64
N ARG A 25 4.67 -2.49 21.66
CA ARG A 25 5.21 -1.95 22.92
C ARG A 25 6.18 -2.91 23.63
N ASP A 26 5.91 -4.21 23.58
CA ASP A 26 6.74 -5.21 24.28
C ASP A 26 7.97 -5.66 23.49
N VAL A 27 8.16 -5.18 22.26
CA VAL A 27 9.27 -5.58 21.38
C VAL A 27 10.11 -4.41 20.88
N ALA A 28 9.59 -3.18 20.96
CA ALA A 28 10.25 -1.98 20.48
C ALA A 28 11.01 -1.29 21.61
N ASP A 29 12.30 -1.03 21.41
CA ASP A 29 13.08 -0.15 22.28
C ASP A 29 12.76 1.32 22.01
N ARG A 30 12.40 1.64 20.76
CA ARG A 30 12.05 2.98 20.31
C ARG A 30 10.86 2.93 19.36
N ILE A 31 9.90 3.83 19.55
CA ILE A 31 8.78 4.04 18.63
C ILE A 31 8.84 5.47 18.14
N LEU A 32 9.07 5.64 16.84
CA LEU A 32 9.14 6.91 16.13
C LEU A 32 7.86 7.09 15.32
N VAL A 33 7.08 8.11 15.64
CA VAL A 33 5.90 8.50 14.87
C VAL A 33 6.25 9.74 14.07
N VAL A 34 6.11 9.67 12.75
CA VAL A 34 6.32 10.81 11.85
C VAL A 34 4.98 11.34 11.39
N ASP A 35 4.59 12.48 11.95
CA ASP A 35 3.35 13.18 11.68
C ASP A 35 3.49 14.13 10.48
N SER A 36 2.55 14.01 9.55
CA SER A 36 2.52 14.80 8.31
C SER A 36 1.51 15.95 8.35
N GLY A 37 1.24 16.49 9.54
CA GLY A 37 0.31 17.58 9.76
C GLY A 37 -1.09 17.12 10.16
N SER A 38 -1.18 16.21 11.13
CA SER A 38 -2.49 15.83 11.70
C SER A 38 -3.17 17.04 12.36
N THR A 39 -4.47 17.16 12.14
CA THR A 39 -5.35 18.16 12.76
C THR A 39 -6.28 17.56 13.80
N ASP A 40 -6.32 16.23 13.90
CA ASP A 40 -7.06 15.49 14.94
C ASP A 40 -6.17 15.20 16.17
N GLY A 41 -6.62 14.27 17.03
CA GLY A 41 -5.91 13.90 18.26
C GLY A 41 -4.67 13.00 18.08
N THR A 42 -4.24 12.71 16.85
CA THR A 42 -3.20 11.70 16.55
C THR A 42 -1.91 11.93 17.35
N VAL A 43 -1.38 13.15 17.31
CA VAL A 43 -0.10 13.49 17.94
C VAL A 43 -0.16 13.34 19.45
N GLN A 44 -1.25 13.79 20.07
CA GLN A 44 -1.45 13.72 21.52
C GLN A 44 -1.58 12.27 21.97
N ILE A 45 -2.31 11.45 21.21
CA ILE A 45 -2.46 10.01 21.49
C ILE A 45 -1.10 9.31 21.39
N ALA A 46 -0.34 9.54 20.31
CA ALA A 46 0.97 8.94 20.12
C ALA A 46 1.94 9.25 21.28
N ALA A 47 2.05 10.53 21.65
CA ALA A 47 2.90 10.97 22.75
C ALA A 47 2.49 10.35 24.10
N ARG A 48 1.19 10.29 24.39
CA ARG A 48 0.66 9.65 25.63
C ARG A 48 1.01 8.16 25.72
N HIS A 49 1.15 7.48 24.59
CA HIS A 49 1.53 6.08 24.55
C HIS A 49 3.05 5.82 24.55
N GLY A 50 3.87 6.87 24.65
CA GLY A 50 5.33 6.78 24.79
C GLY A 50 6.10 6.85 23.47
N ALA A 51 5.44 7.19 22.36
CA ALA A 51 6.14 7.37 21.09
C ALA A 51 6.85 8.74 21.03
N THR A 52 8.03 8.77 20.40
CA THR A 52 8.68 10.02 20.00
C THR A 52 8.00 10.52 18.73
N VAL A 53 7.38 11.69 18.78
CA VAL A 53 6.68 12.28 17.62
C VAL A 53 7.57 13.29 16.93
N LEU A 54 7.85 13.07 15.65
CA LEU A 54 8.51 14.02 14.76
C LEU A 54 7.50 14.57 13.75
N ARG A 55 7.75 15.79 13.26
CA ARG A 55 6.91 16.42 12.24
C ARG A 55 7.70 16.60 10.95
N HIS A 56 7.11 16.20 9.83
CA HIS A 56 7.67 16.41 8.51
C HIS A 56 6.56 16.55 7.48
N GLY A 57 6.60 17.61 6.66
CA GLY A 57 5.55 17.88 5.67
C GLY A 57 5.41 16.75 4.65
N TRP A 58 4.17 16.38 4.34
CA TRP A 58 3.88 15.31 3.40
C TRP A 58 4.42 15.59 1.99
N VAL A 59 5.08 14.61 1.39
CA VAL A 59 5.48 14.62 -0.03
C VAL A 59 4.98 13.34 -0.72
N ASN A 60 5.48 12.19 -0.29
CA ASN A 60 5.02 10.84 -0.63
C ASN A 60 5.55 9.85 0.43
N HIS A 61 5.14 8.58 0.43
CA HIS A 61 5.55 7.67 1.51
C HIS A 61 7.05 7.39 1.47
N ALA A 62 7.65 7.23 0.28
CA ALA A 62 9.08 6.96 0.17
C ALA A 62 9.95 8.08 0.76
N VAL A 63 9.66 9.33 0.43
CA VAL A 63 10.35 10.52 0.98
C VAL A 63 10.14 10.59 2.48
N GLN A 64 8.90 10.42 2.94
CA GLN A 64 8.56 10.48 4.37
C GLN A 64 9.30 9.40 5.17
N PHE A 65 9.32 8.17 4.66
CA PHE A 65 9.95 7.05 5.34
C PHE A 65 11.48 7.15 5.32
N ASN A 66 12.07 7.55 4.19
CA ASN A 66 13.52 7.74 4.10
C ASN A 66 13.99 8.89 5.00
N TRP A 67 13.23 9.99 5.07
CA TRP A 67 13.50 11.06 6.01
C TRP A 67 13.49 10.56 7.47
N ALA A 68 12.53 9.70 7.83
CA ALA A 68 12.47 9.08 9.15
C ALA A 68 13.69 8.20 9.46
N LEU A 69 14.18 7.45 8.46
CA LEU A 69 15.40 6.65 8.57
C LEU A 69 16.64 7.54 8.79
N ASP A 70 16.69 8.71 8.16
CA ASP A 70 17.78 9.66 8.33
C ASP A 70 17.86 10.21 9.77
N GLN A 71 16.73 10.29 10.48
CA GLN A 71 16.69 10.73 11.89
C GLN A 71 17.27 9.72 12.87
N ILE A 72 17.45 8.47 12.47
CA ILE A 72 17.96 7.39 13.32
C ILE A 72 19.29 6.81 12.83
N VAL A 73 19.97 7.50 11.91
CA VAL A 73 21.32 7.13 11.45
C VAL A 73 22.25 6.96 12.66
N GLY A 74 23.04 5.89 12.64
CA GLY A 74 23.95 5.55 13.74
C GLY A 74 23.31 4.84 14.92
N THR A 75 21.97 4.70 14.96
CA THR A 75 21.31 3.85 15.96
C THR A 75 21.51 2.36 15.57
N PRO A 76 22.11 1.52 16.43
CA PRO A 76 22.24 0.09 16.13
C PRO A 76 20.89 -0.63 16.14
N GLY A 77 20.85 -1.80 15.50
CA GLY A 77 19.69 -2.71 15.54
C GLY A 77 18.83 -2.70 14.27
N TRP A 78 17.56 -3.04 14.45
CA TRP A 78 16.58 -3.26 13.41
C TRP A 78 15.57 -2.12 13.34
N VAL A 79 14.95 -1.98 12.17
CA VAL A 79 13.85 -1.06 11.89
C VAL A 79 12.65 -1.86 11.43
N LEU A 80 11.49 -1.64 12.04
CA LEU A 80 10.20 -2.12 11.57
C LEU A 80 9.40 -0.93 10.99
N ARG A 81 9.04 -1.02 9.70
CA ARG A 81 8.02 -0.16 9.09
C ARG A 81 6.64 -0.69 9.49
N LEU A 82 5.82 0.14 10.12
CA LEU A 82 4.45 -0.19 10.47
C LEU A 82 3.53 0.97 10.08
N ASP A 83 2.44 0.71 9.38
CA ASP A 83 1.48 1.76 9.06
C ASP A 83 0.55 2.01 10.27
N ALA A 84 0.00 3.23 10.41
CA ALA A 84 -0.76 3.61 11.61
C ALA A 84 -2.05 2.79 11.82
N ASP A 85 -2.61 2.21 10.76
CA ASP A 85 -3.78 1.33 10.79
C ASP A 85 -3.43 -0.17 10.90
N GLU A 86 -2.15 -0.51 10.98
CA GLU A 86 -1.65 -1.87 11.10
C GLU A 86 -1.32 -2.27 12.56
N VAL A 87 -1.38 -3.57 12.86
CA VAL A 87 -0.94 -4.17 14.14
C VAL A 87 -0.13 -5.44 13.90
N ILE A 88 0.89 -5.71 14.72
CA ILE A 88 1.64 -6.97 14.63
C ILE A 88 0.89 -8.12 15.33
N THR A 89 1.05 -9.35 14.82
CA THR A 89 0.55 -10.54 15.52
C THR A 89 1.45 -10.93 16.68
N GLN A 90 0.91 -11.66 17.66
CA GLN A 90 1.69 -12.20 18.77
C GLN A 90 2.84 -13.09 18.27
N THR A 91 2.61 -13.90 17.23
CA THR A 91 3.66 -14.71 16.60
C THR A 91 4.83 -13.86 16.09
N LEU A 92 4.55 -12.70 15.49
CA LEU A 92 5.62 -11.79 15.04
C LEU A 92 6.38 -11.19 16.23
N ALA A 93 5.66 -10.79 17.28
CA ALA A 93 6.27 -10.28 18.49
C ALA A 93 7.19 -11.32 19.15
N ASP A 94 6.73 -12.57 19.26
CA ASP A 94 7.50 -13.68 19.84
C ASP A 94 8.75 -14.00 19.01
N GLU A 95 8.65 -13.98 17.67
CA GLU A 95 9.80 -14.16 16.77
C GLU A 95 10.84 -13.03 16.93
N ILE A 96 10.40 -11.78 17.09
CA ILE A 96 11.31 -10.65 17.33
C ILE A 96 12.00 -10.77 18.70
N LYS A 97 11.25 -11.16 19.75
CA LYS A 97 11.77 -11.35 21.12
C LYS A 97 12.78 -12.50 21.19
N ALA A 98 12.52 -13.58 20.45
CA ALA A 98 13.40 -14.74 20.40
C ALA A 98 14.77 -14.44 19.76
N GLY A 99 14.85 -13.40 18.93
CA GLY A 99 16.07 -12.99 18.24
C GLY A 99 15.92 -13.13 16.73
N LEU A 100 16.33 -12.09 16.00
CA LEU A 100 16.35 -12.09 14.54
C LEU A 100 17.68 -12.66 14.00
N PRO A 101 17.70 -13.28 12.81
CA PRO A 101 18.91 -13.88 12.27
C PRO A 101 20.04 -12.87 12.07
N GLU A 102 21.28 -13.29 12.35
CA GLU A 102 22.43 -12.39 12.29
C GLU A 102 22.96 -12.17 10.86
N ASP A 103 22.74 -13.13 9.97
CA ASP A 103 23.28 -13.22 8.61
C ASP A 103 22.38 -12.59 7.53
N VAL A 104 21.27 -11.95 7.93
CA VAL A 104 20.34 -11.30 7.00
C VAL A 104 20.22 -9.80 7.27
N ASP A 105 19.99 -9.04 6.21
CA ASP A 105 19.76 -7.59 6.27
C ASP A 105 18.25 -7.25 6.32
N GLY A 106 17.38 -8.21 6.02
CA GLY A 106 15.94 -7.98 5.95
C GLY A 106 15.07 -9.23 6.15
N CYS A 107 13.86 -8.99 6.63
CA CYS A 107 12.85 -10.00 6.92
C CYS A 107 11.53 -9.63 6.24
N TYR A 108 11.06 -10.53 5.38
CA TYR A 108 9.72 -10.49 4.83
C TYR A 108 8.71 -10.94 5.89
N ILE A 109 7.64 -10.17 6.04
CA ILE A 109 6.55 -10.42 6.98
C ILE A 109 5.26 -10.56 6.18
N GLY A 110 4.40 -11.50 6.58
CA GLY A 110 3.08 -11.66 5.96
C GLY A 110 2.18 -10.47 6.31
N ARG A 111 1.52 -9.88 5.32
CA ARG A 111 0.51 -8.84 5.52
C ARG A 111 -0.88 -9.42 5.35
N GLY A 112 -1.68 -9.39 6.41
CA GLY A 112 -3.10 -9.74 6.40
C GLY A 112 -4.00 -8.50 6.36
N ILE A 113 -5.28 -8.69 6.00
CA ILE A 113 -6.31 -7.64 6.09
C ILE A 113 -7.47 -8.13 6.93
N LYS A 114 -7.91 -7.31 7.87
CA LYS A 114 -9.19 -7.40 8.56
C LYS A 114 -10.17 -6.46 7.89
N PHE A 115 -11.23 -7.01 7.30
CA PHE A 115 -12.29 -6.23 6.67
C PHE A 115 -13.55 -6.30 7.54
N MET A 116 -14.08 -5.13 7.93
CA MET A 116 -15.27 -5.00 8.78
C MET A 116 -15.20 -5.87 10.05
N GLY A 117 -14.02 -5.96 10.67
CA GLY A 117 -13.82 -6.74 11.90
C GLY A 117 -13.43 -8.21 11.71
N GLN A 118 -13.37 -8.73 10.48
CA GLN A 118 -12.97 -10.12 10.22
C GLN A 118 -11.73 -10.24 9.33
N LEU A 119 -10.79 -11.09 9.72
CA LEU A 119 -9.61 -11.42 8.91
C LEU A 119 -10.03 -12.16 7.63
N VAL A 120 -9.55 -11.69 6.48
CA VAL A 120 -9.72 -12.36 5.18
C VAL A 120 -8.66 -13.45 5.06
N LYS A 121 -9.07 -14.72 5.12
CA LYS A 121 -8.14 -15.87 5.15
C LYS A 121 -8.05 -16.60 3.82
N HIS A 122 -9.15 -16.61 3.05
CA HIS A 122 -9.23 -17.34 1.80
C HIS A 122 -9.14 -16.39 0.59
N GLY A 123 -9.32 -16.91 -0.62
CA GLY A 123 -9.26 -16.10 -1.86
C GLY A 123 -7.86 -15.93 -2.46
N GLY A 124 -6.82 -16.47 -1.81
CA GLY A 124 -5.44 -16.43 -2.31
C GLY A 124 -4.85 -15.02 -2.42
N VAL A 125 -5.37 -14.10 -1.61
CA VAL A 125 -4.93 -12.70 -1.55
C VAL A 125 -3.94 -12.50 -0.44
N PHE A 126 -4.27 -13.02 0.75
CA PHE A 126 -3.51 -12.83 1.97
C PHE A 126 -3.04 -14.17 2.53
N PRO A 127 -1.93 -14.17 3.30
CA PRO A 127 -1.04 -13.03 3.52
C PRO A 127 -0.16 -12.70 2.30
N ILE A 128 0.11 -11.42 2.07
CA ILE A 128 1.10 -10.96 1.08
C ILE A 128 2.43 -10.73 1.78
N SER A 129 3.51 -11.37 1.32
CA SER A 129 4.82 -11.19 1.94
C SER A 129 5.42 -9.84 1.54
N THR A 130 5.78 -9.01 2.52
CA THR A 130 6.33 -7.65 2.32
C THR A 130 7.57 -7.45 3.18
N LEU A 131 8.60 -6.79 2.65
CA LEU A 131 9.81 -6.48 3.42
C LEU A 131 9.49 -5.29 4.34
N ARG A 132 9.30 -5.57 5.64
CA ARG A 132 8.90 -4.57 6.64
C ARG A 132 9.92 -4.42 7.77
N LEU A 133 10.75 -5.43 8.01
CA LEU A 133 11.74 -5.46 9.09
C LEU A 133 13.13 -5.61 8.49
N PHE A 134 14.07 -4.73 8.82
CA PHE A 134 15.40 -4.69 8.21
C PHE A 134 16.42 -4.03 9.12
N ARG A 135 17.71 -4.27 8.87
CA ARG A 135 18.79 -3.65 9.66
C ARG A 135 18.85 -2.15 9.39
N ASN A 136 18.99 -1.35 10.46
CA ASN A 136 19.18 0.07 10.29
C ASN A 136 20.42 0.37 9.43
N GLY A 137 20.32 1.34 8.53
CA GLY A 137 21.37 1.67 7.56
C GLY A 137 21.51 0.69 6.37
N ARG A 138 20.76 -0.42 6.34
CA ARG A 138 20.78 -1.39 5.20
C ARG A 138 19.56 -1.30 4.31
N GLY A 139 18.46 -0.69 4.77
CA GLY A 139 17.21 -0.57 4.03
C GLY A 139 16.85 0.87 3.65
N ARG A 140 16.26 1.03 2.46
CA ARG A 140 15.68 2.29 1.97
C ARG A 140 14.35 2.01 1.27
N CYS A 141 13.44 2.99 1.30
CA CYS A 141 12.19 2.93 0.55
C CYS A 141 12.40 3.48 -0.86
N GLU A 142 12.09 2.68 -1.88
CA GLU A 142 12.16 3.15 -3.27
C GLU A 142 11.00 4.09 -3.59
N ALA A 143 11.30 5.15 -4.36
CA ALA A 143 10.30 6.11 -4.82
C ALA A 143 9.57 5.58 -6.07
N LEU A 144 8.57 4.73 -5.85
CA LEU A 144 7.65 4.24 -6.88
C LEU A 144 6.31 5.00 -6.79
N TRP A 145 5.59 5.13 -7.91
CA TRP A 145 4.28 5.80 -7.97
C TRP A 145 3.16 5.00 -7.28
N MET A 146 3.26 3.68 -7.25
CA MET A 146 2.40 2.76 -6.50
C MET A 146 3.26 1.63 -5.93
N ASP A 147 2.87 1.12 -4.76
CA ASP A 147 3.53 0.01 -4.05
C ASP A 147 5.01 0.30 -3.74
N GLU A 148 5.31 1.26 -2.85
CA GLU A 148 6.70 1.53 -2.45
C GLU A 148 7.24 0.38 -1.59
N HIS A 149 8.35 -0.20 -2.04
CA HIS A 149 9.00 -1.33 -1.37
C HIS A 149 10.21 -0.85 -0.57
N ILE A 150 10.43 -1.47 0.58
CA ILE A 150 11.74 -1.42 1.21
C ILE A 150 12.67 -2.35 0.45
N VAL A 151 13.86 -1.86 0.12
CA VAL A 151 14.93 -2.64 -0.50
C VAL A 151 16.13 -2.65 0.43
N VAL A 152 16.73 -3.84 0.56
CA VAL A 152 17.98 -4.07 1.29
C VAL A 152 19.00 -4.69 0.34
N ALA A 153 20.28 -4.44 0.57
CA ALA A 153 21.35 -4.96 -0.29
C ALA A 153 21.75 -6.41 0.02
N GLY A 154 21.66 -6.84 1.28
CA GLY A 154 22.08 -8.17 1.72
C GLY A 154 20.99 -9.24 1.66
N ALA A 155 21.28 -10.38 2.29
CA ALA A 155 20.39 -11.53 2.32
C ALA A 155 19.07 -11.22 3.04
N THR A 156 18.00 -11.90 2.65
CA THR A 156 16.67 -11.76 3.25
C THR A 156 16.08 -13.10 3.65
N THR A 157 15.25 -13.12 4.69
CA THR A 157 14.49 -14.30 5.12
C THR A 157 13.00 -13.99 5.26
N HIS A 158 12.19 -14.99 5.60
CA HIS A 158 10.77 -14.85 5.90
C HIS A 158 10.47 -15.18 7.36
N LEU A 159 9.68 -14.34 8.00
CA LEU A 159 9.09 -14.61 9.32
C LEU A 159 7.69 -15.22 9.15
N ARG A 160 7.23 -15.97 10.15
CA ARG A 160 5.90 -16.60 10.14
C ARG A 160 4.82 -15.64 10.62
N GLY A 161 5.19 -14.72 11.50
CA GLY A 161 4.34 -13.65 12.00
C GLY A 161 3.80 -12.74 10.90
N GLN A 162 2.77 -11.96 11.26
CA GLN A 162 2.09 -11.08 10.32
C GLN A 162 1.94 -9.67 10.88
N VAL A 163 1.80 -8.73 9.94
CA VAL A 163 1.19 -7.43 10.17
C VAL A 163 -0.24 -7.49 9.65
N ILE A 164 -1.21 -7.08 10.46
CA ILE A 164 -2.62 -7.07 10.10
C ILE A 164 -3.06 -5.62 9.92
N ASP A 165 -3.43 -5.26 8.69
CA ASP A 165 -4.19 -4.05 8.40
C ASP A 165 -5.60 -4.22 8.97
N ASP A 166 -5.94 -3.41 9.97
CA ASP A 166 -7.23 -3.40 10.66
C ASP A 166 -7.87 -2.01 10.52
N ASN A 167 -8.00 -1.51 9.30
CA ASN A 167 -8.64 -0.21 9.09
C ASN A 167 -10.10 -0.22 9.59
N ARG A 168 -10.42 0.69 10.53
CA ARG A 168 -11.72 0.75 11.23
C ARG A 168 -12.63 1.87 10.74
N HIS A 169 -12.29 2.51 9.63
CA HIS A 169 -13.21 3.45 9.02
C HIS A 169 -14.50 2.75 8.56
N PRO A 170 -15.62 3.49 8.49
CA PRO A 170 -16.88 2.96 7.96
C PRO A 170 -16.76 2.48 6.51
N LEU A 171 -17.72 1.65 6.09
CA LEU A 171 -17.77 1.12 4.73
C LEU A 171 -17.82 2.23 3.67
N ASP A 172 -18.54 3.32 3.92
CA ASP A 172 -18.65 4.44 2.99
C ASP A 172 -17.28 5.06 2.66
N TRP A 173 -16.42 5.24 3.68
CA TRP A 173 -15.05 5.70 3.48
C TRP A 173 -14.25 4.72 2.64
N TRP A 174 -14.41 3.41 2.90
CA TRP A 174 -13.71 2.36 2.15
C TRP A 174 -14.14 2.36 0.68
N VAL A 175 -15.44 2.52 0.41
CA VAL A 175 -16.01 2.60 -0.94
C VAL A 175 -15.47 3.83 -1.67
N GLU A 176 -15.47 5.00 -1.05
CA GLU A 176 -14.95 6.23 -1.66
C GLU A 176 -13.45 6.12 -1.97
N LYS A 177 -12.67 5.55 -1.04
CA LYS A 177 -11.25 5.26 -1.27
C LYS A 177 -11.04 4.36 -2.49
N HIS A 178 -11.84 3.29 -2.63
CA HIS A 178 -11.75 2.37 -3.78
C HIS A 178 -12.28 2.98 -5.08
N ASN A 179 -13.26 3.87 -5.00
CA ASN A 179 -13.73 4.67 -6.13
C ASN A 179 -12.59 5.53 -6.70
N GLY A 180 -11.84 6.20 -5.82
CA GLY A 180 -10.65 6.97 -6.19
C GLY A 180 -9.51 6.11 -6.74
N TYR A 181 -9.25 4.92 -6.17
CA TYR A 181 -8.28 3.98 -6.74
C TYR A 181 -8.69 3.50 -8.13
N ALA A 182 -9.97 3.24 -8.35
CA ALA A 182 -10.45 2.80 -9.65
C ALA A 182 -10.20 3.87 -10.72
N SER A 183 -10.41 5.16 -10.41
CA SER A 183 -10.07 6.25 -11.34
C SER A 183 -8.57 6.32 -11.64
N ARG A 184 -7.70 6.14 -10.64
CA ARG A 184 -6.24 6.15 -10.84
C ARG A 184 -5.76 4.96 -11.67
N GLU A 185 -6.32 3.77 -11.48
CA GLU A 185 -6.00 2.59 -12.31
C GLU A 185 -6.41 2.80 -13.78
N VAL A 186 -7.48 3.57 -14.06
CA VAL A 186 -7.82 3.98 -15.43
C VAL A 186 -6.75 4.87 -16.05
N VAL A 187 -6.20 5.82 -15.29
CA VAL A 187 -5.08 6.66 -15.74
C VAL A 187 -3.87 5.80 -16.12
N ASP A 188 -3.51 4.84 -15.27
CA ASP A 188 -2.37 3.94 -15.54
C ASP A 188 -2.58 3.10 -16.81
N VAL A 189 -3.79 2.55 -16.98
CA VAL A 189 -4.13 1.76 -18.17
C VAL A 189 -4.01 2.60 -19.44
N LEU A 190 -4.56 3.82 -19.44
CA LEU A 190 -4.46 4.73 -20.58
C LEU A 190 -3.02 5.21 -20.79
N ASN A 191 -2.26 5.44 -19.73
CA ASN A 191 -0.87 5.86 -19.87
C ASN A 191 0.01 4.77 -20.51
N VAL A 192 -0.23 3.50 -20.17
CA VAL A 192 0.44 2.37 -20.84
C VAL A 192 0.10 2.30 -22.32
N GLU A 193 -1.12 2.71 -22.71
CA GLU A 193 -1.60 2.67 -24.09
C GLU A 193 -1.12 3.87 -24.93
N PHE A 194 -1.11 5.07 -24.34
CA PHE A 194 -0.90 6.34 -25.06
C PHE A 194 0.40 7.08 -24.70
N GLY A 195 1.07 6.73 -23.59
CA GLY A 195 2.39 7.25 -23.23
C GLY A 195 2.45 8.75 -22.89
N PHE A 196 1.42 9.30 -22.24
CA PHE A 196 1.33 10.75 -21.94
C PHE A 196 1.97 11.18 -20.62
N LEU A 197 2.35 10.25 -19.75
CA LEU A 197 3.12 10.48 -18.52
C LEU A 197 4.44 9.69 -18.54
N PRO A 198 5.50 10.19 -17.88
CA PRO A 198 6.71 9.41 -17.68
C PRO A 198 6.38 8.10 -16.98
N CYS A 199 6.67 6.96 -17.62
CA CYS A 199 6.52 5.65 -17.00
C CYS A 199 7.49 5.51 -15.81
N ALA A 200 7.00 5.72 -14.59
CA ALA A 200 7.72 5.31 -13.39
C ALA A 200 7.70 3.77 -13.30
N GLY A 201 8.74 3.11 -13.78
CA GLY A 201 9.11 1.75 -13.36
C GLY A 201 8.40 0.59 -14.06
N ALA A 202 8.58 0.45 -15.39
CA ALA A 202 8.46 -0.86 -16.02
C ALA A 202 9.79 -1.62 -15.89
N LEU A 203 10.16 -2.09 -14.69
CA LEU A 203 11.29 -3.01 -14.54
C LEU A 203 10.88 -4.46 -14.88
N PRO A 204 11.68 -5.18 -15.69
CA PRO A 204 11.44 -6.58 -16.02
C PRO A 204 11.82 -7.46 -14.83
N GLY A 205 10.82 -7.99 -14.12
CA GLY A 205 11.03 -9.01 -13.09
C GLY A 205 11.06 -10.40 -13.71
N HIS A 206 12.23 -11.05 -13.73
CA HIS A 206 12.36 -12.48 -14.04
C HIS A 206 11.83 -13.34 -12.87
N GLY A 207 11.05 -14.39 -13.16
CA GLY A 207 10.49 -15.35 -12.17
C GLY A 207 8.95 -15.41 -12.15
N ARG A 208 8.34 -16.27 -11.32
CA ARG A 208 6.88 -16.59 -11.24
C ARG A 208 5.89 -15.40 -11.34
N ALA A 209 6.33 -14.18 -10.99
CA ALA A 209 5.60 -12.93 -11.20
C ALA A 209 5.39 -12.59 -12.70
N SER A 210 6.32 -12.97 -13.58
CA SER A 210 6.25 -12.80 -15.04
C SER A 210 5.15 -13.63 -15.68
N VAL A 211 4.88 -14.86 -15.18
CA VAL A 211 3.78 -15.71 -15.66
C VAL A 211 2.44 -15.14 -15.23
N LYS A 212 2.30 -14.69 -13.97
CA LYS A 212 1.09 -13.96 -13.51
C LYS A 212 0.86 -12.68 -14.33
N ARG A 213 1.92 -11.95 -14.64
CA ARG A 213 1.88 -10.70 -15.44
C ARG A 213 1.57 -10.99 -16.91
N TRP A 214 2.07 -12.09 -17.47
CA TRP A 214 1.75 -12.58 -18.80
C TRP A 214 0.29 -13.02 -18.92
N VAL A 215 -0.21 -13.82 -17.97
CA VAL A 215 -1.64 -14.20 -17.92
C VAL A 215 -2.53 -12.97 -17.77
N LYS A 216 -2.14 -12.00 -16.91
CA LYS A 216 -2.85 -10.72 -16.77
C LYS A 216 -2.83 -9.88 -18.05
N ARG A 217 -1.73 -9.88 -18.82
CA ARG A 217 -1.61 -9.09 -20.07
C ARG A 217 -2.20 -9.78 -21.30
N GLN A 218 -2.07 -11.09 -21.43
CA GLN A 218 -2.41 -11.82 -22.66
C GLN A 218 -3.78 -12.50 -22.62
N VAL A 219 -4.26 -12.91 -21.44
CA VAL A 219 -5.56 -13.58 -21.29
C VAL A 219 -6.57 -12.63 -20.67
N TYR A 220 -6.22 -11.96 -19.58
CA TYR A 220 -7.14 -11.11 -18.82
C TYR A 220 -7.45 -9.76 -19.51
N ALA A 221 -6.52 -9.21 -20.29
CA ALA A 221 -6.73 -7.97 -21.06
C ALA A 221 -7.49 -8.17 -22.37
N ARG A 222 -7.60 -9.42 -22.87
CA ARG A 222 -8.36 -9.77 -24.08
C ARG A 222 -9.81 -10.14 -23.80
N LEU A 223 -10.18 -10.34 -22.54
CA LEU A 223 -11.57 -10.57 -22.15
C LEU A 223 -12.37 -9.27 -22.30
N PRO A 224 -13.62 -9.33 -22.80
CA PRO A 224 -14.52 -8.19 -22.79
C PRO A 224 -14.64 -7.55 -21.40
N ALA A 225 -14.82 -6.23 -21.38
CA ALA A 225 -15.02 -5.46 -20.15
C ALA A 225 -16.12 -6.11 -19.29
N GLY A 226 -15.85 -6.29 -17.98
CA GLY A 226 -16.76 -6.95 -17.05
C GLY A 226 -16.60 -8.48 -16.93
N LEU A 227 -16.34 -9.20 -18.02
CA LEU A 227 -16.09 -10.66 -17.95
C LEU A 227 -14.79 -10.97 -17.20
N ARG A 228 -13.78 -10.11 -17.33
CA ARG A 228 -12.52 -10.24 -16.58
C ARG A 228 -12.76 -10.13 -15.06
N ALA A 229 -13.56 -9.16 -14.62
CA ALA A 229 -13.89 -8.98 -13.21
C ALA A 229 -14.63 -10.22 -12.66
N GLY A 230 -15.62 -10.73 -13.42
CA GLY A 230 -16.33 -11.97 -13.09
C GLY A 230 -15.41 -13.19 -13.00
N ALA A 231 -14.51 -13.37 -13.97
CA ALA A 231 -13.56 -14.49 -13.97
C ALA A 231 -12.58 -14.42 -12.77
N TYR A 232 -12.09 -13.22 -12.43
CA TYR A 232 -11.21 -13.03 -11.26
C TYR A 232 -11.94 -13.27 -9.95
N PHE A 233 -13.17 -12.78 -9.84
CA PHE A 233 -14.02 -13.06 -8.69
C PHE A 233 -14.28 -14.55 -8.56
N PHE A 234 -14.66 -15.25 -9.64
CA PHE A 234 -14.88 -16.70 -9.62
C PHE A 234 -13.63 -17.45 -9.17
N TYR A 235 -12.46 -17.11 -9.73
CA TYR A 235 -11.19 -17.70 -9.31
C TYR A 235 -10.91 -17.50 -7.81
N ARG A 236 -11.06 -16.27 -7.29
CA ARG A 236 -10.81 -15.99 -5.88
C ARG A 236 -11.86 -16.62 -4.97
N TYR A 237 -13.13 -16.40 -5.28
CA TYR A 237 -14.22 -16.77 -4.41
C TYR A 237 -14.45 -18.28 -4.41
N VAL A 238 -14.44 -18.93 -5.57
CA VAL A 238 -14.70 -20.37 -5.70
C VAL A 238 -13.41 -21.18 -5.68
N LEU A 239 -12.51 -20.97 -6.66
CA LEU A 239 -11.31 -21.83 -6.83
C LEU A 239 -10.29 -21.64 -5.69
N ARG A 240 -10.27 -20.47 -5.06
CA ARG A 240 -9.42 -20.17 -3.89
C ARG A 240 -10.20 -20.18 -2.58
N LEU A 241 -11.39 -20.80 -2.58
CA LEU A 241 -12.21 -21.08 -1.40
C LEU A 241 -12.61 -19.83 -0.60
N GLY A 242 -12.69 -18.65 -1.23
CA GLY A 242 -13.13 -17.41 -0.60
C GLY A 242 -14.52 -17.50 0.05
N PHE A 243 -15.39 -18.39 -0.42
CA PHE A 243 -16.69 -18.64 0.20
C PHE A 243 -16.61 -19.25 1.62
N LEU A 244 -15.47 -19.81 2.03
CA LEU A 244 -15.24 -20.33 3.38
C LEU A 244 -14.99 -19.23 4.42
N ASP A 245 -14.70 -18.00 3.98
CA ASP A 245 -14.64 -16.85 4.90
C ASP A 245 -16.04 -16.53 5.49
N GLY A 246 -16.07 -15.87 6.64
CA GLY A 246 -17.33 -15.41 7.26
C GLY A 246 -17.94 -14.20 6.54
N ALA A 247 -19.11 -13.76 6.99
CA ALA A 247 -19.94 -12.79 6.26
C ALA A 247 -19.22 -11.48 5.91
N GLN A 248 -18.42 -10.95 6.84
CA GLN A 248 -17.66 -9.72 6.65
C GLN A 248 -16.56 -9.92 5.59
N ALA A 249 -15.73 -10.96 5.73
CA ALA A 249 -14.69 -11.27 4.75
C ALA A 249 -15.24 -11.73 3.38
N ARG A 250 -16.45 -12.32 3.31
CA ARG A 250 -17.15 -12.54 2.03
C ARG A 250 -17.53 -11.23 1.34
N SER A 251 -17.94 -10.22 2.11
CA SER A 251 -18.21 -8.89 1.58
C SER A 251 -16.95 -8.27 0.96
N PHE A 252 -15.77 -8.51 1.54
CA PHE A 252 -14.49 -8.13 0.92
C PHE A 252 -14.28 -8.78 -0.45
N HIS A 253 -14.53 -10.08 -0.59
CA HIS A 253 -14.37 -10.77 -1.88
C HIS A 253 -15.29 -10.19 -2.97
N ILE A 254 -16.52 -9.82 -2.60
CA ILE A 254 -17.47 -9.18 -3.54
C ILE A 254 -17.02 -7.76 -3.86
N LEU A 255 -16.79 -6.93 -2.85
CA LEU A 255 -16.49 -5.51 -3.04
C LEU A 255 -15.12 -5.30 -3.69
N GLN A 256 -14.08 -5.95 -3.18
CA GLN A 256 -12.71 -5.77 -3.65
C GLN A 256 -12.39 -6.68 -4.85
N GLY A 257 -12.88 -7.93 -4.82
CA GLY A 257 -12.60 -8.92 -5.85
C GLY A 257 -13.46 -8.77 -7.12
N PHE A 258 -14.69 -8.28 -7.00
CA PHE A 258 -15.61 -8.11 -8.13
C PHE A 258 -15.92 -6.64 -8.42
N TRP A 259 -16.65 -5.97 -7.53
CA TRP A 259 -17.18 -4.62 -7.76
C TRP A 259 -16.09 -3.62 -8.12
N TYR A 260 -15.00 -3.54 -7.35
CA TYR A 260 -13.88 -2.66 -7.62
C TYR A 260 -13.27 -2.89 -9.01
N ARG A 261 -13.07 -4.16 -9.40
CA ARG A 261 -12.51 -4.52 -10.71
C ARG A 261 -13.47 -4.19 -11.85
N TYR A 262 -14.77 -4.39 -11.63
CA TYR A 262 -15.80 -4.01 -12.58
C TYR A 262 -15.92 -2.48 -12.72
N LEU A 263 -15.77 -1.75 -11.62
CA LEU A 263 -15.80 -0.29 -11.61
C LEU A 263 -14.66 0.31 -12.46
N VAL A 264 -13.45 -0.26 -12.38
CA VAL A 264 -12.34 0.13 -13.26
C VAL A 264 -12.72 -0.04 -14.73
N ASP A 265 -13.37 -1.15 -15.10
CA ASP A 265 -13.84 -1.40 -16.47
C ASP A 265 -14.88 -0.40 -16.94
N ALA A 266 -15.88 -0.14 -16.08
CA ALA A 266 -16.95 0.80 -16.38
C ALA A 266 -16.39 2.21 -16.62
N LYS A 267 -15.51 2.69 -15.73
CA LYS A 267 -14.84 3.99 -15.85
C LYS A 267 -13.95 4.08 -17.08
N LEU A 268 -13.14 3.04 -17.36
CA LEU A 268 -12.32 3.00 -18.57
C LEU A 268 -13.18 3.10 -19.85
N GLY A 269 -14.30 2.37 -19.87
CA GLY A 269 -15.25 2.42 -20.98
C GLY A 269 -15.89 3.79 -21.14
N GLU A 270 -16.20 4.47 -20.04
CA GLU A 270 -16.72 5.84 -20.03
C GLU A 270 -15.73 6.84 -20.61
N VAL A 271 -14.47 6.83 -20.16
CA VAL A 271 -13.42 7.69 -20.70
C VAL A 271 -13.20 7.44 -22.19
N ARG A 272 -13.16 6.16 -22.63
CA ARG A 272 -13.00 5.82 -24.05
C ARG A 272 -14.17 6.28 -24.91
N ARG A 273 -15.42 6.16 -24.43
CA ARG A 273 -16.59 6.69 -25.15
C ARG A 273 -16.50 8.21 -25.28
N TYR A 274 -16.07 8.90 -24.23
CA TYR A 274 -15.85 10.34 -24.26
C TYR A 274 -14.79 10.73 -25.30
N MET A 275 -13.65 10.03 -25.33
CA MET A 275 -12.59 10.26 -26.32
C MET A 275 -13.12 10.08 -27.75
N ALA A 276 -13.85 8.99 -28.01
CA ALA A 276 -14.40 8.69 -29.33
C ALA A 276 -15.46 9.72 -29.78
N ALA A 277 -16.35 10.15 -28.88
CA ALA A 277 -17.41 11.10 -29.19
C ALA A 277 -16.88 12.53 -29.43
N ASN A 278 -15.80 12.93 -28.77
CA ASN A 278 -15.30 14.30 -28.78
C ASN A 278 -13.97 14.47 -29.53
N GLY A 279 -13.37 13.39 -30.06
CA GLY A 279 -12.01 13.42 -30.61
C GLY A 279 -10.97 13.89 -29.59
N ALA A 280 -11.21 13.64 -28.30
CA ALA A 280 -10.39 14.19 -27.21
C ALA A 280 -9.14 13.34 -26.96
N ALA A 281 -8.02 14.02 -26.65
CA ALA A 281 -6.82 13.37 -26.15
C ALA A 281 -7.04 12.74 -24.76
N PRO A 282 -6.25 11.72 -24.37
CA PRO A 282 -6.44 11.00 -23.10
C PRO A 282 -6.40 11.89 -21.86
N ASP A 283 -5.48 12.85 -21.81
CA ASP A 283 -5.31 13.79 -20.70
C ASP A 283 -6.55 14.67 -20.48
N LYS A 284 -7.14 15.17 -21.58
CA LYS A 284 -8.39 15.94 -21.54
C LYS A 284 -9.55 15.05 -21.09
N ALA A 285 -9.69 13.85 -21.64
CA ALA A 285 -10.78 12.95 -21.30
C ALA A 285 -10.72 12.49 -19.83
N ILE A 286 -9.53 12.23 -19.30
CA ILE A 286 -9.33 11.91 -17.88
C ILE A 286 -9.75 13.07 -16.98
N ARG A 287 -9.37 14.30 -17.33
CA ARG A 287 -9.76 15.51 -16.59
C ARG A 287 -11.27 15.70 -16.58
N ASP A 288 -11.89 15.64 -17.76
CA ASP A 288 -13.30 15.97 -17.94
C ASP A 288 -14.24 14.89 -17.39
N VAL A 289 -13.83 13.61 -17.41
CA VAL A 289 -14.66 12.49 -16.94
C VAL A 289 -14.34 12.09 -15.49
N LEU A 290 -13.06 12.05 -15.11
CA LEU A 290 -12.64 11.54 -13.79
C LEU A 290 -12.26 12.66 -12.82
N GLY A 291 -12.17 13.92 -13.27
CA GLY A 291 -11.75 15.04 -12.45
C GLY A 291 -10.28 14.99 -12.03
N ILE A 292 -9.44 14.22 -12.74
CA ILE A 292 -8.01 14.06 -12.43
C ILE A 292 -7.19 14.86 -13.42
N ASP A 293 -6.36 15.79 -12.93
CA ASP A 293 -5.38 16.46 -13.78
C ASP A 293 -4.11 15.61 -13.90
N VAL A 294 -3.82 15.19 -15.13
CA VAL A 294 -2.64 14.38 -15.49
C VAL A 294 -1.66 15.16 -16.36
N ALA A 295 -1.90 16.46 -16.59
CA ALA A 295 -0.94 17.28 -17.32
C ALA A 295 0.39 17.32 -16.54
N PRO A 296 1.55 17.18 -17.21
CA PRO A 296 2.81 17.46 -16.55
C PRO A 296 2.76 18.90 -16.03
N ALA A 297 3.13 19.10 -14.76
CA ALA A 297 3.23 20.43 -14.17
C ALA A 297 4.02 21.33 -15.13
N GLN A 298 3.41 22.39 -15.64
CA GLN A 298 4.15 23.39 -16.41
C GLN A 298 5.30 23.86 -15.51
N PRO A 299 6.56 23.87 -16.00
CA PRO A 299 7.63 24.46 -15.23
C PRO A 299 7.20 25.89 -14.89
N ALA A 300 7.19 26.22 -13.59
CA ALA A 300 6.88 27.56 -13.13
C ALA A 300 7.66 28.55 -13.99
N LYS A 301 6.95 29.42 -14.72
CA LYS A 301 7.59 30.52 -15.45
C LYS A 301 8.49 31.22 -14.45
N LYS A 302 9.81 31.10 -14.62
CA LYS A 302 10.75 31.97 -13.93
C LYS A 302 10.33 33.38 -14.31
N VAL A 303 9.67 34.07 -13.38
CA VAL A 303 9.53 35.51 -13.43
C VAL A 303 10.94 36.03 -13.30
N LEU A 304 11.57 36.29 -14.44
CA LEU A 304 12.74 37.16 -14.51
C LEU A 304 12.24 38.52 -14.09
N VAL A 305 12.41 38.83 -12.81
CA VAL A 305 12.38 40.20 -12.33
C VAL A 305 13.63 40.84 -12.92
N ALA A 306 13.41 41.72 -13.90
CA ALA A 306 14.42 42.65 -14.40
C ALA A 306 14.59 43.79 -13.38
#